data_AF-A0A1F2Z2A3-F1
#
_entry.id   AF-A0A1F2Z2A3-F1
#
_cell.length_a   1.000
_cell.length_b   1.000
_cell.length_c   1.000
_cell.angle_alpha   90.00
_cell.angle_beta   90.00
_cell.angle_gamma   90.00
#
_symmetry.space_group_name_H-M   'P 1'
#
loop_
_entity.id
_entity.type
_entity.pdbx_description
1 polymer ?
#
loop_
_entity_poly.entity_id
_entity_poly.type
_entity_poly.pdbx_seq_one_letter_code
_entity_poly.pdbx_strand_id
1 'polypeptide(L)'
;MHVLAIDVSVNGCSVAILNTETSAFYQKRMETDRGQAEFLIPMVENVVQEANLTMKEIGSIVVTRGPGSFTGVRIGLATAKTLGLALNIPVLGLSTLDVIARVYPDNQHTLFLIDTKRDDFYGQVGEGTDPKIWSMEDVENYQGSIIKDIVPDILTLAKMGAEKYMGQTGYDPSIAPTPLYLREAEVSESKKKVLNIL
;
A
#
# COMPACT_ATOMS: atom_id res chain seq x y z
N MET A 1 18.82 2.30 11.47
CA MET A 1 17.38 2.41 11.84
C MET A 1 16.61 1.28 11.17
N HIS A 2 15.57 0.74 11.82
CA HIS A 2 14.67 -0.27 11.22
C HIS A 2 13.34 0.35 10.77
N VAL A 3 12.97 0.12 9.52
CA VAL A 3 11.70 0.56 8.91
C VAL A 3 10.79 -0.65 8.74
N LEU A 4 9.59 -0.60 9.32
CA LEU A 4 8.53 -1.56 9.05
C LEU A 4 7.68 -1.07 7.88
N ALA A 5 7.68 -1.81 6.77
CA ALA A 5 6.84 -1.53 5.61
C ALA A 5 5.59 -2.42 5.62
N ILE A 6 4.42 -1.85 5.32
CA ILE A 6 3.14 -2.55 5.26
C ILE A 6 2.41 -2.18 3.97
N ASP A 7 2.01 -3.17 3.17
CA ASP A 7 1.09 -2.97 2.04
C ASP A 7 -0.08 -3.96 2.13
N VAL A 8 -1.29 -3.43 1.97
CA VAL A 8 -2.53 -4.22 1.86
C VAL A 8 -3.43 -3.60 0.77
N SER A 9 -2.86 -2.81 -0.14
CA SER A 9 -3.65 -1.93 -0.99
C SER A 9 -4.19 -2.62 -2.24
N VAL A 10 -3.62 -3.73 -2.71
CA VAL A 10 -4.05 -4.43 -3.94
C VAL A 10 -4.54 -5.84 -3.60
N ASN A 11 -3.78 -6.89 -3.96
CA ASN A 11 -4.10 -8.27 -3.65
C ASN A 11 -3.17 -8.78 -2.55
N GLY A 12 -3.76 -9.27 -1.46
CA GLY A 12 -3.04 -9.82 -0.33
C GLY A 12 -2.48 -8.78 0.64
N CYS A 13 -1.50 -9.22 1.42
CA CYS A 13 -0.76 -8.41 2.38
C CYS A 13 0.75 -8.63 2.17
N SER A 14 1.53 -7.57 2.26
CA SER A 14 2.99 -7.63 2.30
C SER A 14 3.50 -6.86 3.50
N VAL A 15 4.48 -7.42 4.21
CA VAL A 15 5.19 -6.75 5.30
C VAL A 15 6.69 -6.93 5.13
N ALA A 16 7.47 -5.94 5.54
CA ALA A 16 8.91 -6.07 5.53
C ALA A 16 9.60 -5.26 6.63
N ILE A 17 10.80 -5.68 7.00
CA ILE A 17 11.76 -4.91 7.80
C ILE A 17 12.94 -4.56 6.92
N LEU A 18 13.30 -3.28 6.87
CA LEU A 18 14.53 -2.77 6.26
C LEU A 18 15.43 -2.14 7.32
N ASN A 19 16.66 -2.62 7.44
CA ASN A 19 17.72 -1.90 8.15
C ASN A 19 18.38 -0.90 7.21
N THR A 20 18.24 0.40 7.48
CA THR A 20 18.77 1.47 6.61
C THR A 20 20.30 1.59 6.63
N GLU A 21 20.97 1.02 7.64
CA GLU A 21 22.43 1.09 7.78
C GLU A 21 23.12 -0.08 7.10
N THR A 22 22.59 -1.29 7.28
CA THR A 22 23.19 -2.52 6.72
C THR A 22 22.53 -2.96 5.41
N SER A 23 21.42 -2.34 5.02
CA SER A 23 20.53 -2.81 3.94
C SER A 23 19.96 -4.21 4.15
N ALA A 24 20.05 -4.78 5.35
CA ALA A 24 19.43 -6.06 5.67
C ALA A 24 17.90 -5.95 5.53
N PHE A 25 17.30 -6.94 4.89
CA PHE A 25 15.90 -6.90 4.48
C PHE A 25 15.23 -8.26 4.67
N TYR A 26 14.06 -8.24 5.31
CA TYR A 26 13.23 -9.40 5.60
C TYR A 26 11.82 -9.09 5.17
N GLN A 27 11.13 -10.01 4.50
CA GLN A 27 9.78 -9.78 4.00
C GLN A 27 8.89 -11.02 4.11
N LYS A 28 7.59 -10.78 4.24
CA LYS A 28 6.55 -11.79 4.00
C LYS A 28 5.48 -11.23 3.11
N ARG A 29 4.98 -12.08 2.21
CA ARG A 29 3.83 -11.81 1.34
C ARG A 29 2.82 -12.94 1.48
N MET A 30 1.56 -12.58 1.60
CA MET A 30 0.43 -13.51 1.60
C MET A 30 -0.56 -13.02 0.57
N GLU A 31 -0.76 -13.80 -0.48
CA GLU A 31 -1.81 -13.54 -1.47
C GLU A 31 -3.13 -14.09 -0.97
N THR A 32 -4.14 -13.23 -0.90
CA THR A 32 -5.47 -13.62 -0.46
C THR A 32 -6.51 -12.57 -0.85
N ASP A 33 -7.69 -13.05 -1.23
CA ASP A 33 -8.85 -12.20 -1.49
C ASP A 33 -9.55 -11.77 -0.18
N ARG A 34 -9.35 -12.49 0.93
CA ARG A 34 -10.02 -12.26 2.22
C ARG A 34 -9.15 -12.58 3.43
N GLY A 35 -9.54 -12.11 4.61
CA GLY A 35 -8.86 -12.43 5.87
C GLY A 35 -7.56 -11.64 6.08
N GLN A 36 -7.31 -10.59 5.29
CA GLN A 36 -6.09 -9.77 5.40
C GLN A 36 -5.85 -9.27 6.84
N ALA A 37 -6.91 -8.89 7.54
CA ALA A 37 -6.84 -8.43 8.94
C ALA A 37 -6.35 -9.52 9.92
N GLU A 38 -6.64 -10.79 9.66
CA GLU A 38 -6.24 -11.91 10.53
C GLU A 38 -4.76 -12.24 10.37
N PHE A 39 -4.21 -12.07 9.16
CA PHE A 39 -2.84 -12.43 8.85
C PHE A 39 -1.83 -11.33 9.12
N LEU A 40 -2.24 -10.06 9.04
CA LEU A 40 -1.29 -8.95 9.02
C LEU A 40 -0.44 -8.84 10.30
N ILE A 41 -1.06 -8.89 11.48
CA ILE A 41 -0.32 -8.80 12.75
C ILE A 41 0.63 -10.01 12.94
N PRO A 42 0.18 -11.27 12.76
CA PRO A 42 1.09 -12.40 12.76
C PRO A 42 2.26 -12.24 11.78
N MET A 43 2.02 -11.74 10.57
CA MET A 43 3.09 -11.50 9.59
C MET A 43 4.10 -10.46 10.09
N VAL A 44 3.65 -9.37 10.72
CA VAL A 44 4.53 -8.36 11.33
C VAL A 44 5.39 -8.99 12.43
N GLU A 45 4.79 -9.75 13.34
CA GLU A 45 5.53 -10.42 14.42
C GLU A 45 6.59 -11.37 13.87
N ASN A 46 6.23 -12.15 12.85
CA ASN A 46 7.14 -13.08 12.19
C ASN A 46 8.34 -12.37 11.56
N VAL A 47 8.13 -11.31 10.77
CA VAL A 47 9.24 -10.63 10.07
C VAL A 47 10.17 -9.90 11.05
N VAL A 48 9.63 -9.40 12.16
CA VAL A 48 10.42 -8.81 13.26
C VAL A 48 11.28 -9.86 13.95
N GLN A 49 10.72 -11.05 14.22
CA GLN A 49 11.46 -12.18 14.77
C GLN A 49 12.54 -12.69 13.81
N GLU A 50 12.25 -12.82 12.52
CA GLU A 50 13.23 -13.23 11.49
C GLU A 50 14.40 -12.24 11.38
N ALA A 51 14.13 -10.94 11.61
CA ALA A 51 15.16 -9.92 11.70
C ALA A 51 15.95 -9.95 13.02
N ASN A 52 15.62 -10.85 13.96
CA ASN A 52 16.14 -10.90 15.33
C ASN A 52 15.94 -9.60 16.11
N LEU A 53 14.80 -8.95 15.90
CA LEU A 53 14.44 -7.70 16.55
C LEU A 53 13.27 -7.91 17.52
N THR A 54 13.06 -6.90 18.35
CA THR A 54 11.84 -6.66 19.10
C THR A 54 11.05 -5.51 18.46
N MET A 55 9.74 -5.43 18.71
CA MET A 55 8.91 -4.33 18.21
C MET A 55 9.41 -2.94 18.64
N LYS A 56 10.15 -2.83 19.75
CA LYS A 56 10.70 -1.57 20.26
C LYS A 56 11.89 -1.05 19.45
N GLU A 57 12.50 -1.88 18.64
CA GLU A 57 13.65 -1.52 17.80
C GLU A 57 13.24 -0.97 16.43
N ILE A 58 11.93 -1.00 16.13
CA ILE A 58 11.37 -0.38 14.94
C ILE A 58 11.38 1.14 15.13
N GLY A 59 12.05 1.85 14.23
CA GLY A 59 12.20 3.31 14.29
C GLY A 59 11.12 4.07 13.54
N SER A 60 10.50 3.44 12.53
CA SER A 60 9.39 4.02 11.77
C SER A 60 8.56 2.96 11.06
N ILE A 61 7.34 3.35 10.69
CA ILE A 61 6.43 2.53 9.90
C ILE A 61 6.12 3.27 8.60
N VAL A 62 6.18 2.58 7.47
CA VAL A 62 5.69 3.07 6.18
C VAL A 62 4.56 2.18 5.68
N VAL A 63 3.51 2.79 5.15
CA VAL A 63 2.33 2.09 4.69
C VAL A 63 1.80 2.67 3.39
N THR A 64 1.29 1.84 2.49
CA THR A 64 0.54 2.33 1.32
C THR A 64 -0.78 2.95 1.77
N ARG A 65 -1.10 4.14 1.25
CA ARG A 65 -2.34 4.86 1.59
C ARG A 65 -3.40 4.82 0.49
N GLY A 66 -3.17 4.08 -0.59
CA GLY A 66 -4.02 4.03 -1.78
C GLY A 66 -3.44 4.82 -2.97
N PRO A 67 -4.10 4.81 -4.13
CA PRO A 67 -5.39 4.15 -4.36
C PRO A 67 -5.28 2.61 -4.41
N GLY A 68 -6.40 1.92 -4.17
CA GLY A 68 -6.43 0.45 -4.07
C GLY A 68 -7.75 -0.07 -3.50
N SER A 69 -7.77 -1.33 -3.06
CA SER A 69 -8.88 -1.96 -2.34
C SER A 69 -9.26 -1.14 -1.11
N PHE A 70 -10.52 -0.70 -1.07
CA PHE A 70 -11.05 0.13 0.02
C PHE A 70 -10.86 -0.51 1.40
N THR A 71 -11.18 -1.80 1.50
CA THR A 71 -11.01 -2.58 2.74
C THR A 71 -9.53 -2.75 3.09
N GLY A 72 -8.70 -3.10 2.10
CA GLY A 72 -7.28 -3.33 2.30
C GLY A 72 -6.53 -2.09 2.78
N VAL A 73 -6.71 -0.95 2.10
CA VAL A 73 -6.13 0.34 2.49
C VAL A 73 -6.49 0.71 3.93
N ARG A 74 -7.74 0.46 4.35
CA ARG A 74 -8.18 0.72 5.73
C ARG A 74 -7.50 -0.18 6.74
N ILE A 75 -7.39 -1.48 6.45
CA ILE A 75 -6.69 -2.44 7.31
C ILE A 75 -5.24 -2.01 7.50
N GLY A 76 -4.50 -1.76 6.41
CA GLY A 76 -3.11 -1.35 6.46
C GLY A 76 -2.90 -0.06 7.26
N LEU A 77 -3.66 0.99 6.95
CA LEU A 77 -3.55 2.28 7.66
C LEU A 77 -3.94 2.17 9.14
N ALA A 78 -4.99 1.43 9.48
CA ALA A 78 -5.41 1.25 10.87
C ALA A 78 -4.35 0.50 11.68
N THR A 79 -3.78 -0.57 11.12
CA THR A 79 -2.68 -1.32 11.74
C THR A 79 -1.45 -0.45 11.93
N ALA A 80 -1.00 0.24 10.88
CA ALA A 80 0.19 1.09 10.94
C ALA A 80 0.05 2.22 11.96
N LYS A 81 -1.11 2.90 12.00
CA LYS A 81 -1.38 3.97 12.98
C LYS A 81 -1.44 3.43 14.41
N THR A 82 -2.07 2.28 14.62
CA THR A 82 -2.18 1.68 15.95
C THR A 82 -0.81 1.28 16.48
N LEU A 83 0.02 0.64 15.64
CA LEU A 83 1.39 0.30 16.00
C LEU A 83 2.25 1.54 16.24
N GLY A 84 2.15 2.55 15.37
CA GLY A 84 2.86 3.82 15.53
C GLY A 84 2.52 4.54 16.83
N LEU A 85 1.23 4.55 17.20
CA LEU A 85 0.77 5.09 18.48
C LEU A 85 1.31 4.28 19.66
N ALA A 86 1.22 2.95 19.61
CA ALA A 86 1.67 2.07 20.69
C ALA A 86 3.19 2.13 20.93
N LEU A 87 3.97 2.30 19.86
CA LEU A 87 5.43 2.39 19.91
C LEU A 87 5.94 3.83 20.00
N ASN A 88 5.07 4.82 19.86
CA ASN A 88 5.39 6.24 19.77
C ASN A 88 6.43 6.57 18.67
N ILE A 89 6.22 6.02 17.47
CA ILE A 89 7.11 6.20 16.30
C ILE A 89 6.38 6.76 15.08
N PRO A 90 7.06 7.52 14.21
CA PRO A 90 6.46 8.06 12.99
C PRO A 90 5.83 7.00 12.08
N VAL A 91 4.69 7.34 11.48
CA VAL A 91 4.01 6.54 10.46
C VAL A 91 3.91 7.35 9.19
N LEU A 92 4.40 6.81 8.08
CA LEU A 92 4.48 7.48 6.79
C LEU A 92 3.54 6.80 5.79
N GLY A 93 2.74 7.60 5.08
CA GLY A 93 1.91 7.12 3.98
C GLY A 93 2.52 7.44 2.63
N LEU A 94 2.54 6.45 1.74
CA LEU A 94 2.96 6.57 0.35
C LEU A 94 1.85 6.15 -0.62
N SER A 95 1.78 6.82 -1.77
CA SER A 95 0.83 6.43 -2.83
C SER A 95 1.17 5.02 -3.31
N THR A 96 0.16 4.18 -3.45
CA THR A 96 0.31 2.84 -4.01
C THR A 96 0.89 2.90 -5.42
N LEU A 97 0.41 3.84 -6.25
CA LEU A 97 0.84 3.99 -7.64
C LEU A 97 2.23 4.61 -7.76
N ASP A 98 2.66 5.49 -6.83
CA ASP A 98 4.05 5.96 -6.81
C ASP A 98 5.02 4.82 -6.52
N VAL A 99 4.68 3.95 -5.57
CA VAL A 99 5.51 2.80 -5.21
C VAL A 99 5.61 1.82 -6.39
N ILE A 100 4.50 1.60 -7.12
CA ILE A 100 4.50 0.79 -8.34
C ILE A 100 5.34 1.48 -9.42
N ALA A 101 5.18 2.78 -9.65
CA ALA A 101 5.90 3.49 -10.71
C ALA A 101 7.42 3.49 -10.48
N ARG A 102 7.87 3.63 -9.22
CA ARG A 102 9.28 3.75 -8.83
C ARG A 102 10.15 2.56 -9.27
N VAL A 103 9.58 1.36 -9.46
CA VAL A 103 10.37 0.18 -9.90
C VAL A 103 10.68 0.20 -11.40
N TYR A 104 10.04 1.09 -12.16
CA TYR A 104 10.22 1.20 -13.60
C TYR A 104 11.15 2.36 -13.95
N PRO A 105 12.28 2.11 -14.62
CA PRO A 105 13.10 3.16 -15.21
C PRO A 105 12.31 3.96 -16.26
N ASP A 106 12.58 5.25 -16.38
CA ASP A 106 11.97 6.13 -17.40
C ASP A 106 10.42 6.12 -17.42
N ASN A 107 9.81 6.06 -16.23
CA ASN A 107 8.36 5.87 -16.06
C ASN A 107 7.48 7.09 -16.40
N GLN A 108 8.05 8.24 -16.76
CA GLN A 108 7.33 9.54 -16.86
C GLN A 108 6.17 9.55 -17.87
N HIS A 109 6.18 8.65 -18.86
CA HIS A 109 5.12 8.49 -19.87
C HIS A 109 4.46 7.11 -19.81
N THR A 110 4.53 6.44 -18.67
CA THR A 110 3.87 5.14 -18.45
C THR A 110 2.60 5.34 -17.62
N LEU A 111 1.49 4.79 -18.09
CA LEU A 111 0.24 4.74 -17.36
C LEU A 111 0.22 3.48 -16.49
N PHE A 112 0.20 3.67 -15.17
CA PHE A 112 0.07 2.61 -14.17
C PHE A 112 -1.38 2.48 -13.73
N LEU A 113 -1.92 1.26 -13.74
CA LEU A 113 -3.34 0.98 -13.51
C LEU A 113 -3.55 -0.09 -12.44
N ILE A 114 -4.50 0.18 -11.55
CA ILE A 114 -5.08 -0.79 -10.60
C ILE A 114 -6.56 -0.95 -10.97
N ASP A 115 -6.97 -2.18 -11.29
CA ASP A 115 -8.36 -2.53 -11.60
C ASP A 115 -9.29 -2.37 -10.40
N THR A 116 -10.37 -1.61 -10.57
CA THR A 116 -11.34 -1.33 -9.50
C THR A 116 -12.44 -2.38 -9.37
N LYS A 117 -12.47 -3.37 -10.28
CA LYS A 117 -13.54 -4.37 -10.46
C LYS A 117 -14.88 -3.76 -10.91
N ARG A 118 -14.86 -2.62 -11.59
CA ARG A 118 -16.05 -1.86 -12.04
C ARG A 118 -15.89 -1.25 -13.43
N ASP A 119 -15.23 -1.96 -14.34
CA ASP A 119 -14.97 -1.50 -15.72
C ASP A 119 -14.23 -0.14 -15.80
N ASP A 120 -13.45 0.18 -14.76
CA ASP A 120 -12.55 1.32 -14.71
C ASP A 120 -11.30 1.02 -13.85
N PHE A 121 -10.37 1.96 -13.84
CA PHE A 121 -9.07 1.83 -13.19
C PHE A 121 -8.78 3.02 -12.29
N TYR A 122 -8.10 2.78 -11.17
CA TYR A 122 -7.28 3.83 -10.59
C TYR A 122 -5.99 3.91 -11.40
N GLY A 123 -5.67 5.09 -11.92
CA GLY A 123 -4.55 5.26 -12.83
C GLY A 123 -3.73 6.52 -12.61
N GLN A 124 -2.42 6.42 -12.87
CA GLN A 124 -1.43 7.49 -12.71
C GLN A 124 -0.42 7.43 -13.86
N VAL A 125 -0.02 8.58 -14.40
CA VAL A 125 0.98 8.65 -15.49
C VAL A 125 2.33 9.03 -14.90
N GLY A 126 3.26 8.09 -14.84
CA GLY A 126 4.56 8.30 -14.21
C GLY A 126 4.48 8.47 -12.69
N GLU A 127 5.64 8.47 -12.05
CA GLU A 127 5.75 8.70 -10.61
C GLU A 127 5.50 10.18 -10.25
N GLY A 128 4.75 10.43 -9.18
CA GLY A 128 4.54 11.76 -8.61
C GLY A 128 3.44 12.60 -9.26
N THR A 129 2.72 12.06 -10.24
CA THR A 129 1.53 12.70 -10.79
C THR A 129 0.27 12.31 -10.01
N ASP A 130 -0.78 13.12 -10.09
CA ASP A 130 -2.02 12.84 -9.38
C ASP A 130 -2.73 11.62 -9.99
N PRO A 131 -3.06 10.60 -9.17
CA PRO A 131 -3.84 9.48 -9.65
C PRO A 131 -5.30 9.88 -9.80
N LYS A 132 -5.98 9.33 -10.79
CA LYS A 132 -7.40 9.57 -11.09
C LYS A 132 -8.09 8.28 -11.53
N ILE A 133 -9.40 8.33 -11.70
CA ILE A 133 -10.14 7.23 -12.32
C ILE A 133 -9.95 7.33 -13.84
N TRP A 134 -9.64 6.20 -14.47
CA TRP A 134 -9.51 6.05 -15.93
C TRP A 134 -10.58 5.07 -16.42
N SER A 135 -11.35 5.49 -17.43
CA SER A 135 -12.27 4.60 -18.12
C SER A 135 -11.52 3.64 -19.06
N MET A 136 -12.18 2.59 -19.53
CA MET A 136 -11.63 1.73 -20.59
C MET A 136 -11.28 2.53 -21.84
N GLU A 137 -12.12 3.50 -22.23
CA GLU A 137 -11.88 4.37 -23.39
C GLU A 137 -10.64 5.26 -23.21
N ASP A 138 -10.43 5.83 -22.01
CA ASP A 138 -9.22 6.62 -21.73
C ASP A 138 -7.94 5.77 -21.87
N VAL A 139 -8.01 4.51 -21.41
CA VAL A 139 -6.89 3.57 -21.47
C VAL A 139 -6.61 3.14 -22.91
N GLU A 140 -7.65 2.84 -23.70
CA GLU A 140 -7.51 2.48 -25.12
C GLU A 140 -6.94 3.63 -25.97
N ASN A 141 -7.23 4.87 -25.60
CA ASN A 141 -6.73 6.05 -26.29
C ASN A 141 -5.31 6.48 -25.84
N TYR A 142 -4.78 5.89 -24.77
CA TYR A 142 -3.45 6.25 -24.25
C TYR A 142 -2.33 5.75 -25.18
N GLN A 143 -1.49 6.68 -25.64
CA GLN A 143 -0.44 6.39 -26.63
C GLN A 143 0.90 5.93 -26.02
N GLY A 144 1.04 5.97 -24.70
CA GLY A 144 2.25 5.57 -23.98
C GLY A 144 2.24 4.11 -23.54
N SER A 145 3.26 3.72 -22.77
CA SER A 145 3.32 2.38 -22.17
C SER A 145 2.26 2.24 -21.10
N ILE A 146 1.64 1.06 -20.99
CA ILE A 146 0.62 0.77 -19.99
C ILE A 146 1.07 -0.41 -19.15
N ILE A 147 1.01 -0.24 -17.83
CA ILE A 147 1.29 -1.29 -16.84
C ILE A 147 0.06 -1.42 -15.95
N LYS A 148 -0.49 -2.64 -15.86
CA LYS A 148 -1.73 -2.94 -15.16
C LYS A 148 -1.54 -4.10 -14.18
N ASP A 149 -2.33 -4.10 -13.09
CA ASP A 149 -2.49 -5.20 -12.13
C ASP A 149 -1.20 -5.60 -11.42
N ILE A 150 -0.32 -4.62 -11.20
CA ILE A 150 0.92 -4.78 -10.45
C ILE A 150 0.68 -4.47 -8.98
N VAL A 151 1.32 -5.27 -8.15
CA VAL A 151 1.32 -5.14 -6.69
C VAL A 151 2.53 -4.28 -6.29
N PRO A 152 2.41 -3.41 -5.27
CA PRO A 152 3.54 -2.63 -4.79
C PRO A 152 4.71 -3.52 -4.37
N ASP A 153 5.91 -3.15 -4.80
CA ASP A 153 7.14 -3.79 -4.32
C ASP A 153 7.45 -3.33 -2.89
N ILE A 154 7.46 -4.27 -1.95
CA ILE A 154 7.55 -3.94 -0.51
C ILE A 154 8.95 -3.43 -0.12
N LEU A 155 10.00 -3.83 -0.85
CA LEU A 155 11.35 -3.26 -0.67
C LEU A 155 11.40 -1.80 -1.10
N THR A 156 10.79 -1.48 -2.24
CA THR A 156 10.66 -0.11 -2.76
C THR A 156 9.85 0.76 -1.81
N LEU A 157 8.74 0.25 -1.28
CA LEU A 157 7.98 0.93 -0.22
C LEU A 157 8.87 1.24 1.00
N ALA A 158 9.63 0.26 1.48
CA ALA A 158 10.52 0.44 2.63
C ALA A 158 11.60 1.50 2.38
N LYS A 159 12.23 1.48 1.19
CA LYS A 159 13.25 2.47 0.79
C LYS A 159 12.69 3.88 0.67
N MET A 160 11.56 4.05 -0.03
CA MET A 160 10.87 5.34 -0.14
C MET A 160 10.42 5.84 1.24
N GLY A 161 9.99 4.94 2.12
CA GLY A 161 9.68 5.27 3.51
C GLY A 161 10.88 5.80 4.28
N ALA A 162 12.03 5.14 4.15
CA ALA A 162 13.29 5.57 4.75
C ALA A 162 13.74 6.95 4.23
N GLU A 163 13.62 7.20 2.92
CA GLU A 163 13.90 8.49 2.29
C GLU A 163 13.00 9.59 2.86
N LYS A 164 11.69 9.32 2.99
CA LYS A 164 10.69 10.28 3.49
C LYS A 164 10.81 10.53 5.00
N TYR A 165 11.39 9.61 5.76
CA TYR A 165 11.54 9.72 7.20
C TYR A 165 12.50 10.84 7.65
N MET A 166 13.38 11.33 6.77
CA MET A 166 14.44 12.29 7.13
C MET A 166 13.90 13.48 7.95
N GLY A 167 14.25 13.52 9.24
CA GLY A 167 13.93 14.61 10.16
C GLY A 167 12.62 14.46 10.96
N GLN A 168 11.86 13.36 10.80
CA GLN A 168 10.68 13.10 11.64
C GLN A 168 11.05 12.33 12.91
N THR A 169 10.58 12.79 14.08
CA THR A 169 10.79 12.12 15.37
C THR A 169 9.47 12.05 16.15
N GLY A 170 9.17 10.88 16.71
CA GLY A 170 7.93 10.64 17.48
C GLY A 170 6.65 10.53 16.64
N TYR A 171 5.59 9.95 17.21
CA TYR A 171 4.30 9.86 16.54
C TYR A 171 3.43 11.08 16.86
N ASP A 172 2.96 11.79 15.83
CA ASP A 172 1.90 12.78 15.95
C ASP A 172 0.68 12.33 15.12
N PRO A 173 -0.48 12.03 15.77
CA PRO A 173 -1.69 11.62 15.07
C PRO A 173 -2.21 12.63 14.04
N SER A 174 -1.89 13.93 14.21
CA SER A 174 -2.30 14.98 13.29
C SER A 174 -1.54 14.97 11.95
N ILE A 175 -0.33 14.41 11.94
CA ILE A 175 0.51 14.23 10.74
C ILE A 175 0.47 12.79 10.21
N ALA A 176 -0.22 11.88 10.90
CA ALA A 176 -0.36 10.48 10.48
C ALA A 176 -1.09 10.38 9.12
N PRO A 177 -0.74 9.40 8.28
CA PRO A 177 -1.20 9.38 6.90
C PRO A 177 -2.71 9.20 6.78
N THR A 178 -3.34 10.01 5.95
CA THR A 178 -4.74 9.86 5.56
C THR A 178 -4.85 8.97 4.31
N PRO A 179 -5.97 8.24 4.15
CA PRO A 179 -6.19 7.48 2.93
C PRO A 179 -6.31 8.38 1.70
N LEU A 180 -5.79 7.91 0.57
CA LEU A 180 -5.98 8.48 -0.75
C LEU A 180 -7.13 7.73 -1.44
N TYR A 181 -8.35 8.22 -1.24
CA TYR A 181 -9.54 7.70 -1.89
C TYR A 181 -9.85 8.53 -3.14
N LEU A 182 -9.92 7.87 -4.29
CA LEU A 182 -10.38 8.47 -5.55
C LEU A 182 -11.87 8.29 -5.79
N ARG A 183 -12.51 7.46 -4.96
CA ARG A 183 -13.94 7.20 -4.95
C ARG A 183 -14.42 7.08 -3.52
N GLU A 184 -15.65 7.51 -3.27
CA GLU A 184 -16.31 7.29 -2.00
C GLU A 184 -16.57 5.81 -1.72
N ALA A 185 -16.84 5.52 -0.45
CA ALA A 185 -17.25 4.22 0.01
C ALA A 185 -18.66 3.91 -0.50
N GLU A 186 -18.78 3.24 -1.65
CA GLU A 186 -20.09 2.75 -2.07
C GLU A 186 -20.47 1.51 -1.27
N VAL A 187 -21.66 1.55 -0.68
CA VAL A 187 -22.30 0.38 -0.08
C VAL A 187 -22.60 -0.59 -1.22
N SER A 188 -22.05 -1.80 -1.18
CA SER A 188 -22.39 -2.83 -2.17
C SER A 188 -23.90 -3.03 -2.16
N GLU A 189 -24.60 -2.73 -3.25
CA GLU A 189 -25.95 -3.23 -3.41
C GLU A 189 -25.87 -4.77 -3.32
N SER A 190 -26.66 -5.34 -2.41
CA SER A 190 -26.79 -6.78 -2.28
C SER A 190 -27.08 -7.36 -3.66
N LYS A 191 -26.24 -8.30 -4.14
CA LYS A 191 -26.52 -9.07 -5.35
C LYS A 191 -27.98 -9.52 -5.28
N LYS A 192 -28.87 -8.93 -6.09
CA LYS A 192 -30.24 -9.43 -6.22
C LYS A 192 -30.11 -10.88 -6.63
N LYS A 193 -30.36 -11.80 -5.71
CA LYS A 193 -30.59 -13.20 -6.04
C LYS A 193 -31.76 -13.18 -7.00
N VAL A 194 -31.49 -13.36 -8.28
CA VAL A 194 -32.51 -13.74 -9.25
C VAL A 194 -32.95 -15.12 -8.79
N LEU A 195 -34.01 -15.16 -7.96
CA LEU A 195 -34.76 -16.39 -7.74
C LEU A 195 -35.46 -16.67 -9.07
N ASN A 196 -34.82 -17.45 -9.93
CA ASN A 196 -35.53 -18.19 -10.95
C ASN A 196 -36.36 -19.24 -10.22
N ILE A 197 -37.61 -18.90 -9.90
CA ILE A 197 -38.63 -19.88 -9.58
C ILE A 197 -39.20 -20.32 -10.93
N LEU A 198 -39.12 -21.63 -11.16
CA LEU A 198 -39.67 -22.37 -12.30
C LEU A 198 -41.18 -22.17 -12.46
#